data_AF-A0AA97AUC4-F1
#
_entry.id   AF-A0AA97AUC4-F1
#
_cell.length_a   1.000
_cell.length_b   1.000
_cell.length_c   1.000
_cell.angle_alpha   90.00
_cell.angle_beta   90.00
_cell.angle_gamma   90.00
#
_symmetry.space_group_name_H-M   'P 1'
#
loop_
_entity.id
_entity.type
_entity.pdbx_description
1 polymer ?
#
loop_
_entity_poly.entity_id
_entity_poly.type
_entity_poly.pdbx_seq_one_letter_code
_entity_poly.pdbx_strand_id
1 'polypeptide(L)'
;MWFKSNIQGTPRIVIDLSDQMAYFYKGGRLAGMSPVSTGKPGHRTPTGNFRISQKKYSHRSNLYGHYISPRGYVMRSNVDVRRHRKPAGSRFRGASMDYMMRINGPVTMHAGHVPGYPASHGCIRIPWHMAKIFYAHAKVGTKVSVVP
;
A
#
# COMPACT_ATOMS: atom_id res chain seq x y z
N MET A 1 10.79 4.64 10.20
CA MET A 1 11.35 5.70 11.07
C MET A 1 10.77 7.05 10.68
N TRP A 2 10.47 7.92 11.64
CA TRP A 2 9.98 9.28 11.40
C TRP A 2 10.90 10.29 12.08
N PHE A 3 11.39 11.28 11.33
CA PHE A 3 12.39 12.25 11.77
C PHE A 3 11.71 13.60 12.05
N LYS A 4 11.56 13.93 13.34
CA LYS A 4 11.06 15.20 13.91
C LYS A 4 9.70 15.71 13.40
N SER A 5 8.83 16.14 14.33
CA SER A 5 7.48 16.64 14.06
C SER A 5 7.42 17.99 13.33
N ASN A 6 8.47 18.81 13.41
CA ASN A 6 8.42 20.23 13.05
C ASN A 6 8.90 20.54 11.62
N ILE A 7 9.21 19.53 10.80
CA ILE A 7 9.53 19.77 9.38
C ILE A 7 8.23 20.17 8.66
N GLN A 8 8.19 21.39 8.15
CA GLN A 8 7.06 21.96 7.42
C GLN A 8 7.34 21.99 5.90
N GLY A 9 6.30 22.31 5.12
CA GLY A 9 6.39 22.47 3.67
C GLY A 9 5.64 21.40 2.87
N THR A 10 5.61 21.58 1.56
CA THR A 10 4.85 20.72 0.64
C THR A 10 5.32 19.26 0.71
N PRO A 11 4.42 18.30 0.95
CA PRO A 11 4.78 16.89 1.04
C PRO A 11 5.13 16.30 -0.34
N ARG A 12 6.10 15.39 -0.36
CA ARG A 12 6.44 14.53 -1.51
C ARG A 12 6.84 13.16 -1.00
N ILE A 13 6.48 12.12 -1.73
CA ILE A 13 6.88 10.74 -1.43
C ILE A 13 7.71 10.20 -2.59
N VAL A 14 8.77 9.47 -2.26
CA VAL A 14 9.53 8.65 -3.21
C VAL A 14 9.41 7.20 -2.78
N ILE A 15 9.12 6.32 -3.73
CA ILE A 15 9.14 4.88 -3.56
C ILE A 15 10.27 4.37 -4.42
N ASP A 16 11.26 3.74 -3.79
CA ASP A 16 12.38 3.12 -4.46
C ASP A 16 12.14 1.60 -4.50
N LEU A 17 12.07 1.06 -5.72
CA LEU A 17 11.77 -0.35 -5.93
C LEU A 17 13.01 -1.22 -5.72
N SER A 18 14.22 -0.67 -5.86
CA SER A 18 15.47 -1.41 -5.76
C SER A 18 15.78 -1.82 -4.31
N ASP A 19 15.50 -0.95 -3.34
CA ASP A 19 15.74 -1.17 -1.92
C ASP A 19 14.46 -1.48 -1.11
N GLN A 20 13.30 -1.47 -1.77
CA GLN A 20 11.98 -1.59 -1.14
C GLN A 20 11.74 -0.57 -0.02
N MET A 21 12.08 0.70 -0.27
CA MET A 21 11.85 1.80 0.67
C MET A 21 10.90 2.87 0.15
N ALA A 22 10.23 3.53 1.09
CA ALA A 22 9.48 4.74 0.86
C ALA A 22 10.05 5.89 1.70
N TYR A 23 10.34 7.00 1.05
CA TYR A 23 10.89 8.21 1.64
C TYR A 23 9.86 9.33 1.59
N PHE A 24 9.58 9.93 2.74
CA PHE A 24 8.64 11.04 2.88
C PHE A 24 9.42 12.33 3.10
N TYR A 25 9.20 13.30 2.22
CA TYR A 25 9.80 14.63 2.29
C TYR A 25 8.76 15.69 2.61
N LYS A 26 9.19 16.74 3.30
CA LYS A 26 8.44 17.99 3.49
C LYS A 26 9.38 19.16 3.23
N GLY A 27 9.00 20.07 2.33
CA GLY A 27 9.82 21.23 1.99
C GLY A 27 11.24 20.86 1.52
N GLY A 28 11.37 19.72 0.82
CA GLY A 28 12.67 19.19 0.35
C GLY A 28 13.48 18.41 1.39
N ARG A 29 13.10 18.43 2.67
CA ARG A 29 13.82 17.72 3.75
C ARG A 29 13.18 16.37 4.03
N LEU A 30 14.01 15.35 4.28
CA LEU A 30 13.53 14.01 4.64
C LEU A 30 12.88 14.05 6.03
N ALA A 31 11.58 13.75 6.08
CA ALA A 31 10.77 13.73 7.29
C ALA A 31 10.52 12.31 7.79
N GLY A 32 10.68 11.29 6.96
CA GLY A 32 10.54 9.91 7.38
C GLY A 32 10.88 8.92 6.28
N MET A 33 11.09 7.69 6.68
CA MET A 33 11.31 6.56 5.77
C MET A 33 10.62 5.31 6.31
N SER A 34 10.22 4.42 5.41
CA SER A 34 9.59 3.16 5.76
C SER A 34 10.01 2.07 4.79
N PRO A 35 10.26 0.83 5.26
CA PRO A 35 10.26 -0.30 4.33
C PRO A 35 8.87 -0.41 3.70
N VAL A 36 8.83 -0.93 2.48
CA VAL A 36 7.62 -1.23 1.74
C VAL A 36 7.68 -2.63 1.15
N SER A 37 6.53 -3.11 0.68
CA SER A 37 6.49 -4.28 -0.20
C SER A 37 5.62 -3.98 -1.41
N THR A 38 6.27 -3.96 -2.55
CA THR A 38 5.72 -3.57 -3.85
C THR A 38 5.25 -4.79 -4.64
N GLY A 39 4.86 -4.57 -5.89
CA GLY A 39 4.36 -5.59 -6.80
C GLY A 39 5.40 -6.65 -7.17
N LYS A 40 5.06 -7.93 -7.01
CA LYS A 40 5.90 -9.06 -7.41
C LYS A 40 6.05 -9.17 -8.94
N PRO A 41 6.97 -10.00 -9.47
CA PRO A 41 7.03 -10.30 -10.91
C PRO A 41 5.67 -10.69 -11.50
N GLY A 42 5.35 -10.16 -12.68
CA GLY A 42 4.02 -10.30 -13.32
C GLY A 42 2.93 -9.37 -12.76
N HIS A 43 3.21 -8.64 -11.67
CA HIS A 43 2.32 -7.66 -11.05
C HIS A 43 3.10 -6.43 -10.56
N ARG A 44 4.15 -6.02 -11.30
CA ARG A 44 5.07 -4.97 -10.87
C ARG A 44 4.34 -3.65 -10.59
N THR A 45 4.79 -2.93 -9.57
CA THR A 45 4.33 -1.56 -9.33
C THR A 45 4.87 -0.66 -10.45
N PRO A 46 4.03 0.14 -11.12
CA PRO A 46 4.46 0.99 -12.23
C PRO A 46 5.38 2.11 -11.72
N THR A 47 6.48 2.35 -12.42
CA THR A 47 7.38 3.49 -12.21
C THR A 47 6.79 4.77 -12.82
N GLY A 48 7.26 5.93 -12.35
CA GLY A 48 6.86 7.22 -12.88
C GLY A 48 6.47 8.23 -11.81
N ASN A 49 5.92 9.36 -12.25
CA ASN A 49 5.48 10.45 -11.39
C ASN A 49 3.96 10.50 -11.32
N PHE A 50 3.45 10.45 -10.09
CA PHE A 50 2.03 10.36 -9.77
C PHE A 50 1.64 11.39 -8.72
N ARG A 51 0.35 11.43 -8.42
CA ARG A 51 -0.21 12.21 -7.32
C ARG A 51 -1.22 11.37 -6.55
N ILE A 52 -1.33 11.61 -5.25
CA ILE A 52 -2.40 11.01 -4.45
C ILE A 52 -3.74 11.55 -4.96
N SER A 53 -4.57 10.69 -5.56
CA SER A 53 -5.89 11.06 -6.10
C SER A 53 -7.01 10.83 -5.10
N GLN A 54 -6.82 9.91 -4.14
CA GLN A 54 -7.84 9.57 -3.15
C GLN A 54 -7.22 9.08 -1.86
N LYS A 55 -7.88 9.37 -0.74
CA LYS A 55 -7.55 8.86 0.59
C LYS A 55 -8.76 8.19 1.23
N LYS A 56 -8.60 7.01 1.85
CA LYS A 56 -9.63 6.36 2.67
C LYS A 56 -8.99 5.77 3.93
N TYR A 57 -9.55 6.07 5.09
CA TYR A 57 -9.02 5.59 6.37
C TYR A 57 -9.15 4.06 6.48
N SER A 58 -10.35 3.53 6.24
CA SER A 58 -10.58 2.09 6.14
C SER A 58 -11.02 1.74 4.73
N HIS A 59 -10.33 0.76 4.14
CA HIS A 59 -10.65 0.24 2.82
C HIS A 59 -10.43 -1.27 2.83
N ARG A 60 -11.31 -2.00 2.14
CA ARG A 60 -11.15 -3.42 1.87
C ARG A 60 -11.17 -3.67 0.37
N SER A 61 -10.32 -4.58 -0.08
CA SER A 61 -10.30 -4.95 -1.49
C SER A 61 -11.50 -5.83 -1.85
N ASN A 62 -12.12 -5.56 -2.99
CA ASN A 62 -13.16 -6.41 -3.56
C ASN A 62 -12.59 -7.57 -4.40
N LEU A 63 -11.31 -7.51 -4.76
CA LEU A 63 -10.67 -8.47 -5.66
C LEU A 63 -9.65 -9.37 -4.97
N TYR A 64 -8.95 -8.83 -3.96
CA TYR A 64 -7.88 -9.53 -3.26
C TYR A 64 -8.24 -9.81 -1.80
N GLY A 65 -8.01 -11.02 -1.32
CA GLY A 65 -8.40 -11.36 0.06
C GLY A 65 -8.26 -12.83 0.42
N HIS A 66 -9.22 -13.34 1.18
CA HIS A 66 -9.27 -14.70 1.67
C HIS A 66 -10.64 -15.32 1.44
N TYR A 67 -10.69 -16.62 1.13
CA TYR A 67 -11.91 -17.38 1.33
C TYR A 67 -11.92 -17.94 2.75
N ILE A 68 -13.01 -17.71 3.47
CA ILE A 68 -13.19 -18.17 4.85
C ILE A 68 -14.44 -19.06 4.97
N SER A 69 -14.40 -20.03 5.87
CA SER A 69 -15.55 -20.88 6.19
C SER A 69 -16.66 -20.09 6.92
N PRO A 70 -17.87 -20.65 7.08
CA PRO A 70 -18.92 -20.02 7.89
C PRO A 70 -18.47 -19.71 9.32
N ARG A 71 -17.59 -20.54 9.90
CA ARG A 71 -16.99 -20.38 11.24
C ARG A 71 -15.80 -19.41 11.28
N GLY A 72 -15.41 -18.81 10.16
CA GLY A 72 -14.36 -17.78 10.09
C GLY A 72 -12.94 -18.27 9.82
N TYR A 73 -12.70 -19.59 9.78
CA TYR A 73 -11.39 -20.16 9.44
C TYR A 73 -10.98 -19.82 8.00
N VAL A 74 -9.72 -19.43 7.80
CA VAL A 74 -9.16 -19.16 6.47
C VAL A 74 -9.00 -20.48 5.72
N MET A 75 -9.81 -20.68 4.68
CA MET A 75 -9.73 -21.86 3.80
C MET A 75 -8.76 -21.61 2.64
N ARG A 76 -8.61 -20.36 2.21
CA ARG A 76 -7.62 -19.96 1.22
C ARG A 76 -7.17 -18.52 1.44
N SER A 77 -5.87 -18.28 1.47
CA SER A 77 -5.26 -16.95 1.57
C SER A 77 -4.75 -16.44 0.23
N ASN A 78 -4.45 -15.15 0.15
CA ASN A 78 -3.88 -14.49 -1.04
C ASN A 78 -4.70 -14.74 -2.32
N VAL A 79 -6.03 -14.69 -2.18
CA VAL A 79 -6.99 -14.94 -3.25
C VAL A 79 -7.08 -13.74 -4.19
N ASP A 80 -6.96 -13.94 -5.51
CA ASP A 80 -7.56 -13.08 -6.54
C ASP A 80 -8.85 -13.74 -7.02
N VAL A 81 -10.01 -13.13 -6.77
CA VAL A 81 -11.33 -13.71 -7.08
C VAL A 81 -11.54 -13.96 -8.58
N ARG A 82 -10.77 -13.31 -9.45
CA ARG A 82 -10.85 -13.50 -10.91
C ARG A 82 -10.09 -14.73 -11.40
N ARG A 83 -9.15 -15.23 -10.59
CA ARG A 83 -8.27 -16.36 -10.95
C ARG A 83 -8.51 -17.59 -10.10
N HIS A 84 -9.00 -17.42 -8.89
CA HIS A 84 -9.08 -18.49 -7.90
C HIS A 84 -10.53 -18.93 -7.67
N ARG A 85 -10.80 -20.20 -7.97
CA ARG A 85 -12.09 -20.84 -7.67
C ARG A 85 -12.45 -20.72 -6.19
N LYS A 86 -13.70 -20.33 -5.93
CA LYS A 86 -14.30 -20.25 -4.60
C LYS A 86 -14.54 -21.67 -4.04
N PRO A 87 -13.97 -22.04 -2.88
CA PRO A 87 -14.32 -23.28 -2.20
C PRO A 87 -15.80 -23.32 -1.84
N ALA A 88 -16.42 -24.51 -1.93
CA ALA A 88 -17.83 -24.69 -1.56
C ALA A 88 -18.08 -24.24 -0.11
N GLY A 89 -19.21 -23.56 0.13
CA GLY A 89 -19.60 -23.06 1.45
C GLY A 89 -18.74 -21.90 2.00
N SER A 90 -17.71 -21.44 1.29
CA SER A 90 -16.87 -20.32 1.74
C SER A 90 -17.48 -18.95 1.42
N ARG A 91 -17.05 -17.91 2.14
CA ARG A 91 -17.31 -16.50 1.82
C ARG A 91 -16.00 -15.77 1.53
N PHE A 92 -16.03 -14.79 0.64
CA PHE A 92 -14.87 -13.93 0.38
C PHE A 92 -14.76 -12.85 1.45
N ARG A 93 -13.56 -12.65 1.98
CA ARG A 93 -13.20 -11.56 2.89
C ARG A 93 -12.06 -10.77 2.28
N GLY A 94 -12.36 -9.56 1.83
CA GLY A 94 -11.39 -8.63 1.25
C GLY A 94 -10.23 -8.32 2.19
N ALA A 95 -9.02 -8.24 1.63
CA ALA A 95 -7.83 -7.82 2.34
C ALA A 95 -8.02 -6.41 2.92
N SER A 96 -7.60 -6.20 4.17
CA SER A 96 -7.61 -4.86 4.77
C SER A 96 -6.54 -4.00 4.11
N MET A 97 -6.90 -2.78 3.78
CA MET A 97 -6.07 -1.78 3.12
C MET A 97 -6.24 -0.44 3.82
N ASP A 98 -6.13 -0.44 5.15
CA ASP A 98 -6.28 0.77 5.95
C ASP A 98 -5.22 1.81 5.57
N TYR A 99 -5.53 3.09 5.78
CA TYR A 99 -4.71 4.23 5.35
C TYR A 99 -4.44 4.24 3.83
N MET A 100 -5.44 3.86 3.03
CA MET A 100 -5.35 3.82 1.58
C MET A 100 -5.09 5.22 1.01
N MET A 101 -4.05 5.34 0.19
CA MET A 101 -3.72 6.50 -0.64
C MET A 101 -3.57 6.02 -2.10
N ARG A 102 -4.50 6.38 -2.97
CA ARG A 102 -4.49 5.98 -4.39
C ARG A 102 -3.53 6.86 -5.18
N ILE A 103 -2.66 6.25 -5.99
CA ILE A 103 -1.63 6.99 -6.73
C ILE A 103 -1.77 6.84 -8.25
N ASN A 104 -2.17 5.66 -8.76
CA ASN A 104 -2.26 5.42 -10.20
C ASN A 104 -3.29 4.34 -10.52
N GLY A 105 -4.43 4.69 -11.12
CA GLY A 105 -5.48 3.73 -11.47
C GLY A 105 -5.82 2.81 -10.29
N PRO A 106 -5.58 1.48 -10.38
CA PRO A 106 -5.81 0.52 -9.29
C PRO A 106 -4.73 0.49 -8.20
N VAL A 107 -3.58 1.14 -8.41
CA VAL A 107 -2.42 1.11 -7.51
C VAL A 107 -2.60 2.08 -6.36
N THR A 108 -2.45 1.55 -5.15
CA THR A 108 -2.58 2.30 -3.90
C THR A 108 -1.41 2.01 -2.96
N MET A 109 -1.07 2.99 -2.13
CA MET A 109 -0.26 2.81 -0.93
C MET A 109 -1.21 2.56 0.25
N HIS A 110 -0.92 1.57 1.10
CA HIS A 110 -1.79 1.27 2.24
C HIS A 110 -1.06 0.42 3.30
N ALA A 111 -1.65 0.32 4.48
CA ALA A 111 -1.18 -0.58 5.52
C ALA A 111 -1.25 -2.05 5.06
N GLY A 112 -0.19 -2.81 5.34
CA GLY A 112 -0.15 -4.24 5.06
C GLY A 112 1.11 -4.91 5.58
N HIS A 113 1.18 -6.23 5.47
CA HIS A 113 2.38 -7.00 5.79
C HIS A 113 3.52 -6.64 4.83
N VAL A 114 4.74 -6.48 5.35
CA VAL A 114 5.93 -6.08 4.57
C VAL A 114 7.05 -7.09 4.85
N PRO A 115 7.26 -8.08 3.97
CA PRO A 115 8.22 -9.15 4.21
C PRO A 115 9.67 -8.82 3.78
N GLY A 116 9.94 -7.57 3.34
CA GLY A 116 11.27 -7.15 2.88
C GLY A 116 11.55 -7.39 1.39
N TYR A 117 10.58 -7.90 0.63
CA TYR A 117 10.70 -8.10 -0.83
C TYR A 117 9.37 -7.79 -1.55
N PRO A 118 9.39 -7.59 -2.90
CA PRO A 118 8.17 -7.41 -3.69
C PRO A 118 7.24 -8.63 -3.61
N ALA A 119 6.05 -8.45 -3.05
CA ALA A 119 5.13 -9.55 -2.79
C ALA A 119 3.65 -9.19 -2.94
N SER A 120 3.32 -7.97 -3.35
CA SER A 120 1.95 -7.54 -3.60
C SER A 120 1.50 -7.83 -5.05
N HIS A 121 0.22 -7.60 -5.33
CA HIS A 121 -0.34 -7.61 -6.69
C HIS A 121 -0.32 -6.21 -7.35
N GLY A 122 0.66 -5.38 -7.01
CA GLY A 122 0.93 -4.06 -7.60
C GLY A 122 0.82 -2.89 -6.62
N CYS A 123 0.03 -3.03 -5.55
CA CYS A 123 -0.06 -2.02 -4.49
C CYS A 123 1.23 -1.93 -3.66
N ILE A 124 1.42 -0.82 -2.97
CA ILE A 124 2.59 -0.57 -2.13
C ILE A 124 2.16 -0.76 -0.67
N ARG A 125 2.57 -1.87 -0.06
CA ARG A 125 2.28 -2.16 1.35
C ARG A 125 3.27 -1.45 2.24
N ILE A 126 2.77 -0.84 3.30
CA ILE A 126 3.54 -0.09 4.29
C ILE A 126 3.22 -0.70 5.67
N PRO A 127 4.19 -0.82 6.60
CA PRO A 127 3.90 -1.18 7.98
C PRO A 127 2.84 -0.25 8.56
N TRP A 128 1.89 -0.81 9.31
CA TRP A 128 0.68 -0.10 9.74
C TRP A 128 0.96 1.26 10.41
N HIS A 129 1.95 1.31 11.30
CA HIS A 129 2.33 2.54 12.00
C HIS A 129 2.83 3.63 11.03
N MET A 130 3.67 3.27 10.04
CA MET A 130 4.15 4.23 9.03
C MET A 130 3.05 4.61 8.05
N ALA A 131 2.16 3.69 7.68
CA ALA A 131 1.01 3.98 6.82
C ALA A 131 0.11 5.06 7.44
N LYS A 132 -0.17 4.94 8.76
CA LYS A 132 -0.91 5.96 9.52
C LYS A 132 -0.23 7.32 9.47
N ILE A 133 1.09 7.37 9.69
CA ILE A 133 1.89 8.60 9.67
C ILE A 133 1.89 9.24 8.27
N PHE A 134 2.18 8.46 7.22
CA PHE A 134 2.18 8.94 5.84
C PHE A 134 0.80 9.46 5.45
N TYR A 135 -0.26 8.75 5.83
CA TYR A 135 -1.63 9.17 5.58
C TYR A 135 -1.96 10.48 6.29
N ALA A 136 -1.56 10.66 7.55
CA ALA A 136 -1.82 11.90 8.29
C ALA A 136 -1.09 13.11 7.67
N HIS A 137 0.13 12.92 7.16
CA HIS A 137 0.96 14.02 6.64
C HIS A 137 0.83 14.26 5.14
N ALA A 138 0.27 13.32 4.38
CA ALA A 138 -0.03 13.50 2.97
C ALA A 138 -1.46 14.04 2.77
N LYS A 139 -1.65 14.80 1.69
CA LYS A 139 -2.96 15.25 1.21
C LYS A 139 -3.22 14.79 -0.22
N VAL A 140 -4.47 14.81 -0.67
CA VAL A 140 -4.78 14.67 -2.10
C VAL A 140 -3.96 15.72 -2.87
N GLY A 141 -3.36 15.31 -3.99
CA GLY A 141 -2.42 16.10 -4.78
C GLY A 141 -0.94 15.97 -4.38
N THR A 142 -0.60 15.34 -3.25
CA THR A 142 0.80 15.06 -2.84
C THR A 142 1.51 14.30 -3.95
N LYS A 143 2.69 14.76 -4.36
CA LYS A 143 3.50 14.13 -5.40
C LYS A 143 4.06 12.80 -4.91
N VAL A 144 3.98 11.77 -5.73
CA VAL A 144 4.56 10.44 -5.47
C VAL A 144 5.41 10.06 -6.68
N SER A 145 6.70 9.82 -6.47
CA SER A 145 7.60 9.30 -7.50
C SER A 145 7.90 7.83 -7.21
N VAL A 146 7.77 6.95 -8.20
CA VAL A 146 8.16 5.55 -8.10
C VAL A 146 9.35 5.34 -9.02
N VAL A 147 10.51 4.99 -8.45
CA VAL A 147 11.79 4.85 -9.15
C VAL A 147 12.24 3.37 -9.14
N PRO A 148 12.90 2.90 -10.21
CA PRO A 148 13.31 1.51 -10.35
C PRO A 148 14.40 1.11 -9.37
#